data_AF-A0A925NX05-F1
#
_entry.id   AF-A0A925NX05-F1
#
_cell.length_a   1.000
_cell.length_b   1.000
_cell.length_c   1.000
_cell.angle_alpha   90.00
_cell.angle_beta   90.00
_cell.angle_gamma   90.00
#
_symmetry.space_group_name_H-M   'P 1'
#
loop_
_entity.id
_entity.type
_entity.pdbx_description
1 polymer ?
#
loop_
_entity_poly.entity_id
_entity_poly.type
_entity_poly.pdbx_seq_one_letter_code
_entity_poly.pdbx_strand_id
1 'polypeptide(L)' 'MNLETRKLNIISWISRLEDETIIDRIEKLQSYGEDWWEMIDENEKAQIKNGILQADSGDVKTSEEVLSKYRKWL' A
#
# COMPACT_ATOMS: atom_id res chain seq x y z
N MET A 1 -27.79 -12.67 4.55
CA MET A 1 -27.65 -11.45 3.72
C MET A 1 -27.18 -11.88 2.34
N ASN A 2 -27.90 -11.55 1.26
CA ASN A 2 -27.52 -11.96 -0.09
C ASN A 2 -26.49 -11.00 -0.69
N LEU A 3 -25.88 -11.37 -1.82
CA LEU A 3 -24.82 -10.59 -2.47
C LEU A 3 -25.31 -9.19 -2.88
N GLU A 4 -26.55 -9.07 -3.36
CA GLU A 4 -27.12 -7.80 -3.79
C GLU A 4 -27.33 -6.84 -2.61
N THR A 5 -27.80 -7.35 -1.46
CA THR A 5 -27.88 -6.56 -0.22
C THR A 5 -26.49 -6.08 0.21
N ARG A 6 -25.45 -6.91 0.07
CA ARG A 6 -24.08 -6.51 0.41
C ARG A 6 -23.57 -5.38 -0.49
N LYS A 7 -23.83 -5.45 -1.80
CA LYS A 7 -23.43 -4.40 -2.76
C LYS A 7 -24.12 -3.07 -2.44
N LEU A 8 -25.43 -3.09 -2.19
CA LEU A 8 -26.18 -1.88 -1.85
C LEU A 8 -25.68 -1.21 -0.57
N ASN A 9 -25.33 -1.99 0.45
CA ASN A 9 -24.77 -1.46 1.69
C ASN A 9 -23.43 -0.76 1.45
N ILE A 10 -22.57 -1.31 0.60
CA ILE A 10 -21.28 -0.70 0.25
C ILE A 10 -21.51 0.62 -0.50
N ILE A 11 -22.41 0.64 -1.49
CA ILE A 11 -22.73 1.86 -2.25
C ILE A 11 -23.22 2.97 -1.31
N SER A 12 -24.17 2.66 -0.43
CA SER A 12 -24.72 3.64 0.52
C SER A 12 -23.70 4.12 1.55
N TRP A 13 -22.68 3.30 1.87
CA TRP A 13 -21.61 3.70 2.78
C TRP A 13 -20.62 4.63 2.06
N ILE A 14 -20.20 4.27 0.85
CA ILE A 14 -19.29 5.09 0.02
C ILE A 14 -19.90 6.46 -0.24
N SER A 15 -21.20 6.55 -0.51
CA SER A 15 -21.88 7.83 -0.79
C SER A 15 -21.89 8.81 0.39
N ARG A 16 -21.47 8.38 1.60
CA ARG A 16 -21.39 9.21 2.81
C ARG A 16 -19.95 9.46 3.26
N LEU A 17 -18.95 8.94 2.53
CA LEU A 17 -17.55 9.17 2.85
C LEU A 17 -17.14 10.57 2.41
N GLU A 18 -16.46 11.27 3.31
CA GLU A 18 -15.85 12.58 3.05
C GLU A 18 -14.31 12.52 3.07
N ASP A 19 -13.74 11.38 3.49
CA ASP A 19 -12.28 11.16 3.55
C ASP A 19 -11.73 10.72 2.19
N GLU A 20 -11.08 11.66 1.50
CA GLU A 20 -10.44 11.42 0.19
C GLU A 20 -9.42 10.28 0.23
N THR A 21 -8.71 10.08 1.35
CA THR A 21 -7.70 9.01 1.45
C THR A 21 -8.32 7.61 1.43
N ILE A 22 -9.57 7.48 1.90
CA ILE A 22 -10.33 6.23 1.85
C ILE A 22 -10.87 6.02 0.44
N ILE A 23 -11.34 7.08 -0.22
CA ILE A 23 -11.79 7.02 -1.62
C ILE A 23 -10.65 6.57 -2.53
N ASP A 24 -9.46 7.16 -2.42
CA ASP A 24 -8.27 6.77 -3.20
C ASP A 24 -7.93 5.28 -3.08
N ARG A 25 -8.09 4.70 -1.87
CA ARG A 25 -7.84 3.27 -1.63
C ARG A 25 -8.91 2.41 -2.29
N ILE A 26 -10.17 2.84 -2.29
CA ILE A 26 -11.27 2.13 -2.94
C ILE A 26 -11.11 2.18 -4.46
N GLU A 27 -10.69 3.30 -5.03
CA GLU A 27 -10.39 3.42 -6.46
C GLU A 27 -9.25 2.49 -6.87
N LYS A 28 -8.20 2.36 -6.04
CA LYS A 28 -7.13 1.37 -6.22
C LYS A 28 -7.63 -0.08 -6.16
N LEU A 29 -8.67 -0.36 -5.39
CA LEU A 29 -9.32 -1.68 -5.38
C LEU A 29 -10.15 -1.93 -6.65
N GLN A 30 -10.59 -0.90 -7.36
CA GLN A 30 -11.23 -1.05 -8.68
C GLN A 30 -10.21 -1.23 -9.80
N SER A 31 -9.02 -0.65 -9.66
CA SER A 31 -7.91 -0.85 -10.59
C SER A 31 -7.22 -2.21 -10.43
N TYR A 32 -7.75 -3.12 -9.59
CA TYR A 32 -7.36 -4.53 -9.48
C TYR A 32 -7.77 -5.32 -10.75
N GLY A 33 -7.19 -4.91 -11.87
CA GLY A 33 -7.11 -5.63 -13.14
C GLY A 33 -5.68 -5.54 -13.71
N GLU A 34 -4.92 -4.54 -13.29
CA GLU A 34 -3.50 -4.37 -13.56
C GLU A 34 -2.75 -4.63 -12.25
N ASP A 35 -1.92 -5.66 -12.22
CA ASP A 35 -1.01 -5.91 -11.09
C ASP A 35 -0.10 -4.68 -10.95
N TRP A 36 -0.02 -4.08 -9.77
CA TRP A 36 0.87 -2.94 -9.52
C TRP A 36 2.32 -3.26 -9.92
N TRP A 37 2.72 -4.54 -9.81
CA TRP A 37 4.01 -5.00 -10.30
C TRP A 37 4.23 -4.71 -11.79
N GLU A 38 3.17 -4.77 -12.60
CA GLU A 38 3.21 -4.47 -14.04
C GLU A 38 3.12 -2.96 -14.33
N MET A 39 2.79 -2.13 -13.33
CA MET A 39 2.72 -0.66 -13.47
C MET A 39 4.04 0.06 -13.19
N ILE A 40 4.97 -0.57 -12.46
CA ILE A 40 6.26 0.03 -12.10
C ILE A 40 7.34 -0.26 -13.14
N ASP A 41 8.30 0.65 -13.28
CA ASP A 41 9.36 0.52 -14.28
C ASP A 41 10.41 -0.54 -13.87
N GLU A 42 11.25 -0.96 -14.84
CA GLU A 42 12.27 -1.99 -14.58
C GLU A 42 13.34 -1.55 -13.58
N ASN A 43 13.60 -0.24 -13.45
CA ASN A 43 14.53 0.28 -12.45
C ASN A 43 13.92 0.17 -11.05
N GLU A 44 12.66 0.53 -10.86
CA GLU A 44 11.91 0.34 -9.62
C GLU A 44 11.87 -1.14 -9.22
N LYS A 45 11.55 -2.04 -10.16
CA LYS A 45 11.60 -3.49 -9.94
C LYS A 45 13.00 -3.96 -9.52
N ALA A 46 14.05 -3.44 -10.14
CA ALA A 46 15.44 -3.78 -9.81
C ALA A 46 15.81 -3.33 -8.39
N GLN A 47 15.40 -2.12 -7.98
CA GLN A 47 15.60 -1.63 -6.61
C GLN A 47 14.87 -2.50 -5.58
N ILE A 48 13.63 -2.89 -5.86
CA ILE A 48 12.86 -3.77 -4.97
C ILE A 48 13.54 -5.14 -4.84
N LYS A 49 13.96 -5.76 -5.95
CA LYS A 49 14.69 -7.03 -5.92
C LYS A 49 15.99 -6.93 -5.12
N ASN A 50 16.72 -5.82 -5.26
CA ASN A 50 17.94 -5.58 -4.47
C ASN A 50 17.61 -5.49 -2.97
N GLY A 51 16.57 -4.74 -2.60
CA GLY A 51 16.12 -4.63 -1.21
C GLY A 51 15.73 -5.98 -0.59
N ILE A 52 15.10 -6.86 -1.38
CA ILE A 52 14.79 -8.24 -0.95
C ILE A 52 16.08 -9.03 -0.71
N LEU A 53 17.06 -8.99 -1.64
CA LEU A 53 18.34 -9.68 -1.47
C LEU A 53 19.14 -9.16 -0.26
N GLN A 54 19.14 -7.85 -0.04
CA GLN A 54 19.74 -7.24 1.14
C GLN A 54 19.09 -7.77 2.42
N ALA A 55 17.76 -7.81 2.47
CA ALA A 55 17.02 -8.33 3.61
C ALA A 55 17.33 -9.82 3.86
N ASP A 56 17.34 -10.65 2.81
CA ASP A 56 17.68 -12.07 2.89
C ASP A 56 19.11 -12.30 3.38
N SER A 57 20.05 -11.42 3.00
CA SER A 57 21.44 -11.46 3.49
C SER A 57 21.62 -10.92 4.92
N GLY A 58 20.54 -10.43 5.55
CA GLY A 58 20.57 -9.85 6.89
C GLY A 58 21.02 -8.38 6.95
N ASP A 59 21.15 -7.70 5.80
CA ASP A 59 21.41 -6.26 5.71
C ASP A 59 20.12 -5.46 5.98
N VAL A 60 19.61 -5.62 7.20
CA VAL A 60 18.43 -4.92 7.69
C VAL A 60 18.81 -4.00 8.84
N LYS A 61 17.99 -2.96 9.04
CA LYS A 61 18.06 -2.11 10.23
C LYS A 61 16.78 -2.24 11.02
N THR A 62 16.92 -2.37 12.33
CA THR A 62 15.79 -2.34 13.25
C THR A 62 15.16 -0.95 13.25
N SER A 63 13.86 -0.89 13.58
CA SER A 63 13.16 0.39 13.73
C SER A 63 13.83 1.30 14.76
N GLU A 64 14.39 0.73 15.84
CA GLU A 64 15.15 1.48 16.83
C GLU A 64 16.41 2.13 16.26
N GLU A 65 17.22 1.38 15.48
CA GLU A 65 18.40 1.91 14.80
C GLU A 65 18.04 3.04 13.83
N VAL A 66 16.94 2.90 13.10
CA VAL A 66 16.47 3.95 12.17
C VAL A 66 16.03 5.19 12.94
N LEU A 67 15.15 5.04 13.94
CA LEU A 67 14.64 6.15 14.75
C LEU A 67 15.74 6.86 15.52
N SER A 68 16.79 6.15 15.91
CA SER A 68 17.95 6.74 16.59
C SER A 68 18.60 7.89 15.81
N LYS A 69 18.60 7.83 14.47
CA LYS A 69 19.17 8.87 13.59
C LYS A 69 18.34 10.15 13.56
N TYR A 70 17.04 10.04 13.84
CA TYR A 70 16.08 11.14 13.78
C TYR A 70 15.78 11.74 15.16
N ARG A 71 16.27 11.14 16.25
CA ARG A 71 16.12 11.66 17.64
C ARG A 71 16.57 13.10 17.84
N LYS A 72 17.43 13.64 16.98
CA LYS A 72 17.89 15.05 17.06
C LYS A 72 16.87 16.07 16.51
N TRP A 73 15.82 15.60 15.86
CA TRP A 73 14.76 16.43 15.25
C TRP A 73 13.37 16.17 15.87
N LEU A 74 13.31 15.26 16.85
CA LEU A 74 12.16 14.99 17.71
C LEU A 74 12.40 15.66 19.07
#